data_AF-A0A7C5RY66-F1
#
_entry.id   AF-A0A7C5RY66-F1
#
_cell.length_a   1.000
_cell.length_b   1.000
_cell.length_c   1.000
_cell.angle_alpha   90.00
_cell.angle_beta   90.00
_cell.angle_gamma   90.00
#
_symmetry.space_group_name_H-M   'P 1'
#
loop_
_entity.id
_entity.type
_entity.pdbx_description
1 polymer ?
#
loop_
_entity_poly.entity_id
_entity_poly.type
_entity_poly.pdbx_seq_one_letter_code
_entity_poly.pdbx_strand_id
1 'polypeptide(L)'
;MNKDKAKALEMAISQIEKSFGKGSIMRLGSEEVAEGLQVIPTGSLTLDIATGIGGFPRGRVIEIYGPESSGKTTLALSAIAQAQKTGGNAAFIDAEHALDINYAQKLGVKIEDLLVSQPDTGEQALEVAEVLVRSGAIDIITIDSVAALVPKAEIEGEMGDSLPGLQARLMSQALRKLTAAISKSNTTVIFINQIRMKIGVMFGNPETTTGGNALKFYSSMRLDIRRIENLKENQDTIGGRVRVKVVKNKVAPPFKQAEFDIYFNEGISREGEIVDLGVEKGIIEKSGAWYSYGGSRIGQGRENVKEYLRNNPEITKEIEGKIIEAFHLRR
;
A
#
# COMPACT_ATOMS: atom_id res chain seq x y z
N MET A 1 -7.25 15.50 41.31
CA MET A 1 -8.50 14.77 40.92
C MET A 1 -9.28 14.46 42.18
N ASN A 2 -10.59 14.71 42.17
CA ASN A 2 -11.46 14.34 43.29
C ASN A 2 -11.52 12.80 43.40
N LYS A 3 -11.22 12.21 44.56
CA LYS A 3 -11.10 10.75 44.77
C LYS A 3 -12.36 9.99 44.34
N ASP A 4 -13.53 10.58 44.54
CA ASP A 4 -14.81 9.97 44.18
C ASP A 4 -15.00 9.89 42.65
N LYS A 5 -14.54 10.91 41.91
CA LYS A 5 -14.56 10.90 40.44
C LYS A 5 -13.61 9.85 39.86
N ALA A 6 -12.45 9.63 40.50
CA ALA A 6 -11.50 8.61 40.08
C ALA A 6 -12.07 7.19 40.29
N LYS A 7 -12.69 6.93 41.44
CA LYS A 7 -13.31 5.64 41.74
C LYS A 7 -14.50 5.34 40.82
N ALA A 8 -15.36 6.33 40.55
CA ALA A 8 -16.47 6.18 39.61
C ALA A 8 -15.98 5.88 38.18
N LEU A 9 -14.88 6.51 37.75
CA LEU A 9 -14.26 6.26 36.46
C LEU A 9 -13.71 4.83 36.35
N GLU A 10 -13.03 4.33 37.38
CA GLU A 10 -12.51 2.96 37.39
C GLU A 10 -13.62 1.90 37.38
N MET A 11 -14.72 2.13 38.11
CA MET A 11 -15.89 1.26 38.07
C MET A 11 -16.52 1.24 36.68
N ALA A 12 -16.65 2.40 36.02
CA ALA A 12 -17.18 2.47 34.66
C ALA A 12 -16.27 1.73 33.67
N ILE A 13 -14.95 1.90 33.76
CA ILE A 13 -13.98 1.17 32.93
C ILE A 13 -14.13 -0.34 33.13
N SER A 14 -14.14 -0.81 34.38
CA SER A 14 -14.29 -2.24 34.69
C SER A 14 -15.62 -2.82 34.21
N GLN A 15 -16.71 -2.06 34.31
CA GLN A 15 -18.02 -2.48 33.81
C GLN A 15 -18.03 -2.59 32.28
N ILE A 16 -17.38 -1.66 31.58
CA ILE A 16 -17.23 -1.69 30.12
C ILE A 16 -16.40 -2.92 29.73
N GLU A 17 -15.25 -3.15 30.36
CA GLU A 17 -14.41 -4.32 30.07
C GLU A 17 -15.13 -5.66 30.33
N LYS A 18 -15.92 -5.74 31.41
CA LYS A 18 -16.72 -6.94 31.71
C LYS A 18 -17.82 -7.19 30.67
N SER A 19 -18.40 -6.13 30.12
CA SER A 19 -19.52 -6.21 29.18
C SER A 19 -19.07 -6.41 27.73
N PHE A 20 -17.91 -5.87 27.35
CA PHE A 20 -17.45 -5.79 25.96
C PHE A 20 -16.07 -6.41 25.71
N GLY A 21 -15.43 -6.98 26.75
CA GLY A 21 -14.12 -7.62 26.70
C GLY A 21 -12.98 -6.71 27.13
N LYS A 22 -11.85 -7.31 27.52
CA LYS A 22 -10.60 -6.59 27.80
C LYS A 22 -10.16 -5.78 26.58
N GLY A 23 -9.69 -4.55 26.79
CA GLY A 23 -9.27 -3.64 25.72
C GLY A 23 -10.41 -2.90 24.99
N SER A 24 -11.67 -3.09 25.40
CA SER A 24 -12.82 -2.33 24.87
C SER A 24 -12.78 -0.83 25.23
N ILE A 25 -12.06 -0.48 26.31
CA ILE A 25 -11.75 0.90 26.68
C ILE A 25 -10.35 0.93 27.30
N MET A 26 -9.50 1.82 26.81
CA MET A 26 -8.10 1.93 27.27
C MET A 26 -7.72 3.40 27.38
N ARG A 27 -6.76 3.72 28.25
CA ARG A 27 -6.18 5.06 28.28
C ARG A 27 -5.19 5.17 27.12
N LEU A 28 -5.27 6.24 26.34
CA LEU A 28 -4.42 6.43 25.14
C LEU A 28 -2.90 6.41 25.41
N GLY A 29 -2.47 6.59 26.66
CA GLY A 29 -1.06 6.54 27.07
C GLY A 29 -0.64 5.29 27.85
N SER A 30 -1.42 4.20 27.84
CA SER A 30 -1.00 2.94 28.46
C SER A 30 0.11 2.25 27.64
N GLU A 31 0.96 1.46 28.29
CA GLU A 31 2.09 0.76 27.66
C GLU A 31 1.68 -0.17 26.51
N GLU A 32 0.47 -0.73 26.53
CA GLU A 32 -0.08 -1.53 25.40
C GLU A 32 -0.29 -0.71 24.11
N VAL A 33 -0.41 0.62 24.19
CA VAL A 33 -0.45 1.53 23.02
C VAL A 33 0.99 1.94 22.61
N ALA A 34 1.98 1.70 23.47
CA ALA A 34 3.35 2.16 23.29
C ALA A 34 4.17 1.32 22.29
N GLU A 35 3.70 0.13 21.87
CA GLU A 35 4.37 -0.70 20.84
C GLU A 35 4.44 -0.03 19.46
N GLY A 36 3.79 1.11 19.27
CA GLY A 36 3.83 1.86 18.03
C GLY A 36 3.01 1.19 16.93
N LEU A 37 2.86 1.90 15.82
CA LEU A 37 2.08 1.41 14.68
C LEU A 37 2.93 0.40 13.89
N GLN A 38 2.53 -0.86 13.88
CA GLN A 38 3.18 -1.87 13.05
C GLN A 38 2.90 -1.62 11.57
N VAL A 39 3.90 -1.85 10.71
CA VAL A 39 3.84 -1.55 9.28
C VAL A 39 4.32 -2.73 8.43
N ILE A 40 3.84 -2.79 7.19
CA ILE A 40 4.34 -3.66 6.13
C ILE A 40 5.07 -2.76 5.13
N PRO A 41 6.38 -2.97 4.85
CA PRO A 41 7.10 -2.19 3.86
C PRO A 41 6.39 -2.24 2.49
N THR A 42 6.38 -1.12 1.77
CA THR A 42 5.68 -1.02 0.48
C THR A 42 6.39 -1.75 -0.65
N GLY A 43 7.67 -2.08 -0.46
CA GLY A 43 8.58 -2.57 -1.50
C GLY A 43 9.36 -1.46 -2.21
N SER A 44 9.04 -0.19 -1.93
CA SER A 44 9.77 1.00 -2.38
C SER A 44 10.32 1.74 -1.16
N LEU A 45 11.64 1.95 -1.11
CA LEU A 45 12.28 2.67 0.00
C LEU A 45 11.86 4.15 0.00
N THR A 46 11.76 4.78 -1.17
CA THR A 46 11.32 6.18 -1.28
C THR A 46 9.86 6.34 -0.85
N LEU A 47 8.99 5.37 -1.16
CA LEU A 47 7.60 5.39 -0.73
C LEU A 47 7.47 5.13 0.77
N ASP A 48 8.24 4.19 1.34
CA ASP A 48 8.29 3.97 2.79
C ASP A 48 8.60 5.27 3.54
N ILE A 49 9.58 6.05 3.06
CA ILE A 49 9.92 7.38 3.59
C ILE A 49 8.76 8.37 3.40
N ALA A 50 8.12 8.38 2.24
CA ALA A 50 6.98 9.26 1.94
C ALA A 50 5.75 8.93 2.80
N THR A 51 5.56 7.68 3.23
CA THR A 51 4.48 7.32 4.17
C THR A 51 4.69 7.96 5.55
N GLY A 52 5.92 8.31 5.91
CA GLY A 52 6.32 8.87 7.20
C GLY A 52 6.35 7.87 8.35
N ILE A 53 5.95 6.62 8.11
CA ILE A 53 5.94 5.55 9.12
C ILE A 53 6.72 4.29 8.67
N GLY A 54 7.31 4.31 7.47
CA GLY A 54 8.08 3.18 6.95
C GLY A 54 7.29 2.12 6.17
N GLY A 55 6.02 2.35 5.85
CA GLY A 55 5.22 1.39 5.10
C GLY A 55 3.71 1.57 5.21
N PHE A 56 2.97 0.50 4.90
CA PHE A 56 1.53 0.42 5.08
C PHE A 56 1.16 -0.03 6.49
N PRO A 57 0.30 0.71 7.21
CA PRO A 57 -0.05 0.39 8.57
C PRO A 57 -0.95 -0.84 8.66
N ARG A 58 -0.59 -1.78 9.54
CA ARG A 58 -1.39 -2.95 9.87
C ARG A 58 -2.74 -2.58 10.46
N GLY A 59 -3.73 -3.43 10.20
CA GLY A 59 -5.10 -3.23 10.67
C GLY A 59 -5.82 -2.05 10.03
N ARG A 60 -5.40 -1.61 8.84
CA ARG A 60 -5.99 -0.46 8.13
C ARG A 60 -6.32 -0.76 6.67
N VAL A 61 -7.21 0.07 6.14
CA VAL A 61 -7.56 0.11 4.72
C VAL A 61 -6.64 1.09 3.98
N ILE A 62 -6.10 0.67 2.84
CA ILE A 62 -5.26 1.45 1.93
C ILE A 62 -5.95 1.48 0.56
N GLU A 63 -5.99 2.63 -0.09
CA GLU A 63 -6.45 2.74 -1.49
C GLU A 63 -5.27 3.14 -2.38
N ILE A 64 -4.99 2.34 -3.40
CA ILE A 64 -4.01 2.65 -4.45
C ILE A 64 -4.79 2.90 -5.73
N TYR A 65 -4.76 4.13 -6.24
CA TYR A 65 -5.50 4.49 -7.44
C TYR A 65 -4.64 5.26 -8.43
N GLY A 66 -5.01 5.21 -9.70
CA GLY A 66 -4.23 5.81 -10.76
C GLY A 66 -4.72 5.41 -12.14
N PRO A 67 -4.12 5.98 -13.21
CA PRO A 67 -4.38 5.57 -14.58
C PRO A 67 -4.08 4.09 -14.82
N GLU A 68 -4.50 3.57 -15.97
CA GLU A 68 -4.07 2.26 -16.45
C GLU A 68 -2.55 2.21 -16.62
N SER A 69 -1.97 1.02 -16.42
CA SER A 69 -0.52 0.78 -16.55
C SER A 69 0.37 1.71 -15.71
N SER A 70 -0.14 2.30 -14.62
CA SER A 70 0.64 3.18 -13.74
C SER A 70 1.47 2.45 -12.69
N GLY A 71 1.31 1.12 -12.56
CA GLY A 71 2.03 0.29 -11.58
C GLY A 71 1.25 -0.04 -10.30
N LYS A 72 -0.08 0.13 -10.29
CA LYS A 72 -0.95 -0.17 -9.13
C LYS A 72 -0.77 -1.60 -8.61
N THR A 73 -0.97 -2.58 -9.49
CA THR A 73 -0.85 -4.01 -9.19
C THR A 73 0.59 -4.38 -8.83
N THR A 74 1.59 -3.83 -9.53
CA THR A 74 3.01 -3.99 -9.18
C THR A 74 3.30 -3.55 -7.74
N LEU A 75 2.80 -2.38 -7.33
CA LEU A 75 3.01 -1.87 -5.98
C LEU A 75 2.30 -2.74 -4.93
N ALA A 76 1.08 -3.21 -5.21
CA ALA A 76 0.36 -4.09 -4.30
C ALA A 76 1.04 -5.47 -4.14
N LEU A 77 1.48 -6.08 -5.25
CA LEU A 77 2.25 -7.32 -5.25
C LEU A 77 3.60 -7.15 -4.56
N SER A 78 4.26 -5.99 -4.73
CA SER A 78 5.50 -5.68 -4.02
C SER A 78 5.28 -5.65 -2.50
N ALA A 79 4.19 -5.05 -2.02
CA ALA A 79 3.85 -5.07 -0.60
C ALA A 79 3.50 -6.47 -0.08
N ILE A 80 2.82 -7.29 -0.89
CA ILE A 80 2.58 -8.72 -0.58
C ILE A 80 3.92 -9.45 -0.41
N ALA A 81 4.86 -9.28 -1.34
CA ALA A 81 6.18 -9.90 -1.26
C ALA A 81 6.93 -9.47 0.02
N GLN A 82 6.81 -8.21 0.46
CA GLN A 82 7.40 -7.76 1.72
C GLN A 82 6.76 -8.43 2.95
N ALA A 83 5.43 -8.58 2.97
CA ALA A 83 4.73 -9.27 4.05
C ALA A 83 5.19 -10.75 4.15
N GLN A 84 5.26 -11.45 3.02
CA GLN A 84 5.70 -12.85 2.96
C GLN A 84 7.17 -13.04 3.34
N LYS A 85 8.04 -12.06 3.07
CA LYS A 85 9.46 -12.09 3.52
C LYS A 85 9.59 -12.13 5.04
N THR A 86 8.66 -11.50 5.76
CA THR A 86 8.59 -11.55 7.22
C THR A 86 7.79 -12.73 7.77
N GLY A 87 7.41 -13.68 6.91
CA GLY A 87 6.63 -14.87 7.30
C GLY A 87 5.13 -14.63 7.41
N GLY A 88 4.62 -13.50 6.94
CA GLY A 88 3.20 -13.20 6.94
C GLY A 88 2.45 -13.88 5.79
N ASN A 89 1.16 -14.14 6.01
CA ASN A 89 0.28 -14.73 5.00
C ASN A 89 -0.40 -13.64 4.17
N ALA A 90 -0.56 -13.90 2.88
CA ALA A 90 -1.14 -12.94 1.95
C ALA A 90 -2.30 -13.54 1.16
N ALA A 91 -3.26 -12.69 0.79
CA ALA A 91 -4.31 -13.04 -0.16
C ALA A 91 -4.47 -11.97 -1.26
N PHE A 92 -4.89 -12.43 -2.43
CA PHE A 92 -5.18 -11.61 -3.59
C PHE A 92 -6.57 -11.95 -4.13
N ILE A 93 -7.47 -10.98 -4.14
CA ILE A 93 -8.81 -11.08 -4.71
C ILE A 93 -8.76 -10.43 -6.10
N ASP A 94 -8.65 -11.26 -7.12
CA ASP A 94 -8.51 -10.88 -8.53
C ASP A 94 -9.89 -10.80 -9.18
N ALA A 95 -10.57 -9.68 -8.97
CA ALA A 95 -11.85 -9.38 -9.63
C ALA A 95 -11.67 -8.94 -11.09
N GLU A 96 -10.46 -8.52 -11.50
CA GLU A 96 -10.16 -8.20 -12.91
C GLU A 96 -9.78 -9.45 -13.74
N HIS A 97 -9.61 -10.61 -13.11
CA HIS A 97 -9.14 -11.86 -13.75
C HIS A 97 -7.85 -11.67 -14.57
N ALA A 98 -6.96 -10.81 -14.09
CA ALA A 98 -5.80 -10.31 -14.84
C ALA A 98 -4.45 -10.53 -14.13
N LEU A 99 -4.42 -11.29 -13.03
CA LEU A 99 -3.19 -11.54 -12.29
C LEU A 99 -2.21 -12.43 -13.09
N ASP A 100 -1.05 -11.87 -13.44
CA ASP A 100 0.07 -12.63 -14.02
C ASP A 100 0.94 -13.24 -12.91
N ILE A 101 0.84 -14.57 -12.78
CA ILE A 101 1.58 -15.36 -11.79
C ILE A 101 3.10 -15.27 -12.01
N ASN A 102 3.57 -15.31 -13.27
CA ASN A 102 5.00 -15.25 -13.58
C ASN A 102 5.57 -13.89 -13.19
N TYR A 103 4.82 -12.81 -13.46
CA TYR A 103 5.21 -11.48 -13.05
C TYR A 103 5.22 -11.34 -11.52
N ALA A 104 4.19 -11.82 -10.82
CA ALA A 104 4.16 -11.81 -9.36
C ALA A 104 5.38 -12.55 -8.75
N GLN A 105 5.76 -13.70 -9.31
CA GLN A 105 6.94 -14.44 -8.86
C GLN A 105 8.24 -13.64 -9.06
N LYS A 106 8.39 -12.93 -10.19
CA LYS A 106 9.54 -12.04 -10.43
C LYS A 106 9.61 -10.89 -9.41
N LEU A 107 8.46 -10.41 -8.92
CA LEU A 107 8.41 -9.40 -7.84
C LEU A 107 8.78 -9.97 -6.46
N GLY A 108 9.04 -11.28 -6.38
CA GLY A 108 9.41 -11.97 -5.14
C GLY A 108 8.21 -12.43 -4.29
N VAL A 109 7.01 -12.50 -4.89
CA VAL A 109 5.85 -13.13 -4.26
C VAL A 109 6.07 -14.65 -4.23
N LYS A 110 5.88 -15.27 -3.08
CA LYS A 110 5.84 -16.72 -2.92
C LYS A 110 4.47 -17.22 -3.37
N ILE A 111 4.42 -17.80 -4.57
CA ILE A 111 3.17 -18.17 -5.23
C ILE A 111 2.48 -19.32 -4.50
N GLU A 112 3.26 -20.27 -4.01
CA GLU A 112 2.81 -21.44 -3.24
C GLU A 112 2.06 -21.06 -1.95
N ASP A 113 2.40 -19.90 -1.37
CA ASP A 113 1.83 -19.40 -0.12
C ASP A 113 0.75 -18.31 -0.34
N LEU A 114 0.53 -17.88 -1.60
CA LEU A 114 -0.42 -16.82 -1.91
C LEU A 114 -1.82 -17.39 -2.10
N LEU A 115 -2.77 -16.98 -1.25
CA LEU A 115 -4.18 -17.30 -1.46
C LEU A 115 -4.75 -16.42 -2.57
N VAL A 116 -5.29 -17.03 -3.63
CA VAL A 116 -5.93 -16.30 -4.74
C VAL A 116 -7.41 -16.66 -4.79
N SER A 117 -8.25 -15.65 -4.97
CA SER A 117 -9.68 -15.80 -5.24
C SER A 117 -10.07 -15.01 -6.47
N GLN A 118 -10.81 -15.64 -7.38
CA GLN A 118 -11.38 -15.03 -8.58
C GLN A 118 -12.91 -15.06 -8.45
N PRO A 119 -13.52 -14.04 -7.83
CA PRO A 119 -14.95 -14.01 -7.54
C PRO A 119 -15.78 -13.65 -8.77
N ASP A 120 -16.99 -14.20 -8.84
CA ASP A 120 -17.98 -13.90 -9.88
C ASP A 120 -18.71 -12.57 -9.64
N THR A 121 -18.83 -12.14 -8.36
CA THR A 121 -19.57 -10.92 -7.99
C THR A 121 -18.83 -10.06 -6.97
N GLY A 122 -19.17 -8.77 -6.93
CA GLY A 122 -18.64 -7.82 -5.95
C GLY A 122 -18.99 -8.20 -4.51
N GLU A 123 -20.20 -8.72 -4.26
CA GLU A 123 -20.60 -9.25 -2.96
C GLU A 123 -19.69 -10.41 -2.52
N GLN A 124 -19.51 -11.40 -3.40
CA GLN A 124 -18.67 -12.58 -3.12
C GLN A 124 -17.22 -12.17 -2.83
N ALA A 125 -16.66 -11.26 -3.63
CA ALA A 125 -15.31 -10.73 -3.42
C ALA A 125 -15.13 -10.15 -2.00
N LEU A 126 -16.09 -9.33 -1.57
CA LEU A 126 -16.06 -8.64 -0.28
C LEU A 126 -16.36 -9.59 0.89
N GLU A 127 -17.19 -10.60 0.69
CA GLU A 127 -17.44 -11.67 1.67
C GLU A 127 -16.21 -12.57 1.87
N VAL A 128 -15.53 -12.96 0.80
CA VAL A 128 -14.26 -13.70 0.88
C VAL A 128 -13.22 -12.88 1.64
N ALA A 129 -13.07 -11.60 1.31
CA ALA A 129 -12.19 -10.70 2.06
C ALA A 129 -12.58 -10.61 3.54
N GLU A 130 -13.87 -10.54 3.87
CA GLU A 130 -14.35 -10.51 5.26
C GLU A 130 -14.00 -11.80 6.02
N VAL A 131 -14.23 -12.96 5.43
CA VAL A 131 -13.90 -14.26 6.03
C VAL A 131 -12.39 -14.37 6.30
N LEU A 132 -11.57 -14.01 5.31
CA LEU A 132 -10.12 -14.03 5.42
C LEU A 132 -9.61 -13.09 6.53
N VAL A 133 -10.12 -11.86 6.60
CA VAL A 133 -9.77 -10.91 7.68
C VAL A 133 -10.20 -11.46 9.04
N ARG A 134 -11.41 -12.02 9.16
CA ARG A 134 -11.92 -12.54 10.44
C ARG A 134 -11.20 -13.78 10.93
N SER A 135 -10.54 -14.53 10.05
CA SER A 135 -9.72 -15.67 10.45
C SER A 135 -8.55 -15.26 11.35
N GLY A 136 -8.10 -14.00 11.26
CA GLY A 136 -6.91 -13.50 11.96
C GLY A 136 -5.59 -14.09 11.44
N ALA A 137 -5.64 -14.92 10.40
CA ALA A 137 -4.48 -15.60 9.85
C ALA A 137 -3.81 -14.85 8.69
N ILE A 138 -4.43 -13.77 8.17
CA ILE A 138 -3.95 -13.04 7.00
C ILE A 138 -3.37 -11.69 7.41
N ASP A 139 -2.13 -11.41 6.99
CA ASP A 139 -1.43 -10.16 7.27
C ASP A 139 -1.76 -9.07 6.25
N ILE A 140 -1.94 -9.44 4.99
CA ILE A 140 -2.22 -8.52 3.89
C ILE A 140 -3.20 -9.11 2.87
N ILE A 141 -4.17 -8.30 2.44
CA ILE A 141 -5.11 -8.65 1.37
C ILE A 141 -5.10 -7.55 0.33
N THR A 142 -4.98 -7.91 -0.95
CA THR A 142 -5.22 -6.99 -2.06
C THR A 142 -6.52 -7.36 -2.77
N ILE A 143 -7.32 -6.34 -3.11
CA ILE A 143 -8.53 -6.47 -3.93
C ILE A 143 -8.29 -5.68 -5.22
N ASP A 144 -8.16 -6.38 -6.34
CA ASP A 144 -7.89 -5.82 -7.67
C ASP A 144 -9.06 -6.14 -8.62
N SER A 145 -9.96 -5.21 -8.92
CA SER A 145 -10.04 -3.83 -8.44
C SER A 145 -11.46 -3.45 -8.03
N VAL A 146 -11.60 -2.31 -7.34
CA VAL A 146 -12.91 -1.77 -6.96
C VAL A 146 -13.82 -1.56 -8.16
N ALA A 147 -13.26 -1.22 -9.34
CA ALA A 147 -14.06 -1.03 -10.54
C ALA A 147 -14.72 -2.34 -11.01
N ALA A 148 -14.07 -3.47 -10.78
CA ALA A 148 -14.55 -4.81 -11.14
C ALA A 148 -15.44 -5.47 -10.07
N LEU A 149 -15.68 -4.81 -8.93
CA LEU A 149 -16.64 -5.28 -7.93
C LEU A 149 -18.07 -5.02 -8.39
N VAL A 150 -18.53 -5.77 -9.39
CA VAL A 150 -19.85 -5.62 -10.01
C VAL A 150 -20.90 -6.33 -9.15
N PRO A 151 -21.93 -5.62 -8.67
CA PRO A 151 -23.00 -6.23 -7.88
C PRO A 151 -23.74 -7.34 -8.65
N LYS A 152 -24.15 -8.39 -7.95
CA LYS A 152 -24.89 -9.52 -8.55
C LYS A 152 -26.08 -9.09 -9.42
N ALA A 153 -26.89 -8.14 -8.94
CA ALA A 153 -28.06 -7.67 -9.68
C ALA A 153 -27.71 -6.93 -10.98
N GLU A 154 -26.50 -6.39 -11.12
CA GLU A 154 -26.02 -5.77 -12.36
C GLU A 154 -25.52 -6.84 -13.34
N ILE A 155 -24.96 -7.95 -12.86
CA ILE A 155 -24.53 -9.10 -13.68
C ILE A 155 -25.73 -9.87 -14.23
N GLU A 156 -26.77 -10.07 -13.41
CA GLU A 156 -27.99 -10.79 -13.80
C GLU A 156 -28.97 -9.91 -14.61
N GLY A 157 -28.76 -8.60 -14.64
CA GLY A 157 -29.57 -7.64 -15.39
C GLY A 157 -29.26 -7.60 -16.89
N GLU A 158 -30.04 -6.84 -17.64
CA GLU A 158 -29.82 -6.64 -19.07
C GLU A 158 -28.91 -5.44 -19.34
N MET A 159 -28.19 -5.47 -20.47
CA MET A 159 -27.38 -4.33 -20.90
C MET A 159 -28.26 -3.10 -21.13
N GLY A 160 -28.04 -2.05 -20.34
CA GLY A 160 -28.82 -0.82 -20.38
C GLY A 160 -29.73 -0.61 -19.17
N ASP A 161 -29.86 -1.60 -18.29
CA ASP A 161 -30.58 -1.45 -17.03
C ASP A 161 -29.94 -0.37 -16.16
N SER A 162 -30.78 0.51 -15.59
CA SER A 162 -30.34 1.61 -14.76
C SER A 162 -30.46 1.25 -13.28
N LEU A 163 -29.32 0.91 -12.65
CA LEU A 163 -29.21 0.61 -11.22
C LEU A 163 -28.30 1.63 -10.52
N PRO A 164 -28.73 2.91 -10.41
CA PRO A 164 -27.84 3.99 -10.01
C PRO A 164 -27.29 3.80 -8.59
N GLY A 165 -25.96 3.80 -8.48
CA GLY A 165 -25.26 3.80 -7.20
C GLY A 165 -25.23 2.45 -6.46
N LEU A 166 -25.56 1.35 -7.14
CA LEU A 166 -25.57 0.01 -6.52
C LEU A 166 -24.19 -0.36 -5.96
N GLN A 167 -23.13 -0.23 -6.76
CA GLN A 167 -21.76 -0.48 -6.33
C GLN A 167 -21.34 0.42 -5.14
N ALA A 168 -21.76 1.68 -5.12
CA ALA A 168 -21.43 2.60 -4.02
C ALA A 168 -22.11 2.18 -2.70
N ARG A 169 -23.34 1.65 -2.78
CA ARG A 169 -24.05 1.10 -1.61
C ARG A 169 -23.40 -0.19 -1.11
N LEU A 170 -23.03 -1.09 -2.02
CA LEU A 170 -22.28 -2.32 -1.71
C LEU A 170 -20.99 -1.99 -0.96
N MET A 171 -20.15 -1.10 -1.52
CA MET A 171 -18.90 -0.67 -0.89
C MET A 171 -19.12 -0.04 0.48
N SER A 172 -20.15 0.79 0.63
CA SER A 172 -20.48 1.43 1.91
C SER A 172 -20.87 0.42 2.98
N GLN A 173 -21.64 -0.62 2.62
CA GLN A 173 -22.06 -1.66 3.54
C GLN A 173 -20.88 -2.57 3.92
N ALA A 174 -20.09 -3.01 2.93
CA ALA A 174 -18.94 -3.88 3.14
C ALA A 174 -17.88 -3.21 4.01
N LEU A 175 -17.47 -1.98 3.70
CA LEU A 175 -16.45 -1.26 4.49
C LEU A 175 -16.89 -1.03 5.94
N ARG A 176 -18.19 -0.84 6.19
CA ARG A 176 -18.74 -0.71 7.55
C ARG A 176 -18.55 -2.00 8.36
N LYS A 177 -18.70 -3.17 7.74
CA LYS A 177 -18.47 -4.48 8.37
C LYS A 177 -16.96 -4.77 8.51
N LEU A 178 -16.21 -4.56 7.43
CA LEU A 178 -14.79 -4.90 7.33
C LEU A 178 -13.92 -4.09 8.29
N THR A 179 -14.12 -2.78 8.43
CA THR A 179 -13.19 -1.91 9.16
C THR A 179 -12.93 -2.37 10.60
N ALA A 180 -13.97 -2.83 11.30
CA ALA A 180 -13.81 -3.34 12.66
C ALA A 180 -13.06 -4.68 12.70
N ALA A 181 -13.30 -5.56 11.73
CA ALA A 181 -12.59 -6.84 11.62
C ALA A 181 -11.12 -6.64 11.24
N ILE A 182 -10.85 -5.74 10.29
CA ILE A 182 -9.50 -5.34 9.85
C ILE A 182 -8.69 -4.83 11.05
N SER A 183 -9.26 -3.93 11.85
CA SER A 183 -8.55 -3.38 13.01
C SER A 183 -8.26 -4.43 14.09
N LYS A 184 -9.10 -5.46 14.26
CA LYS A 184 -8.91 -6.50 15.28
C LYS A 184 -7.92 -7.58 14.86
N SER A 185 -7.86 -7.88 13.57
CA SER A 185 -6.99 -8.90 12.99
C SER A 185 -5.59 -8.39 12.64
N ASN A 186 -5.38 -7.07 12.70
CA ASN A 186 -4.17 -6.41 12.19
C ASN A 186 -3.87 -6.68 10.71
N THR A 187 -4.85 -7.14 9.93
CA THR A 187 -4.73 -7.31 8.47
C THR A 187 -4.66 -5.94 7.78
N THR A 188 -3.70 -5.75 6.88
CA THR A 188 -3.68 -4.61 5.95
C THR A 188 -4.53 -4.95 4.74
N VAL A 189 -5.55 -4.14 4.42
CA VAL A 189 -6.38 -4.36 3.23
C VAL A 189 -6.14 -3.26 2.20
N ILE A 190 -5.62 -3.65 1.04
CA ILE A 190 -5.34 -2.79 -0.11
C ILE A 190 -6.47 -2.93 -1.12
N PHE A 191 -7.09 -1.80 -1.47
CA PHE A 191 -7.99 -1.71 -2.62
C PHE A 191 -7.25 -1.03 -3.77
N ILE A 192 -7.17 -1.72 -4.91
CA ILE A 192 -6.77 -1.08 -6.17
C ILE A 192 -8.00 -0.44 -6.79
N ASN A 193 -7.83 0.78 -7.31
CA ASN A 193 -8.93 1.52 -7.90
C ASN A 193 -8.50 2.23 -9.19
N GLN A 194 -9.48 2.47 -10.06
CA GLN A 194 -9.26 3.16 -11.32
C GLN A 194 -9.74 4.61 -11.23
N ILE A 195 -9.16 5.47 -12.06
CA ILE A 195 -9.64 6.83 -12.24
C ILE A 195 -10.78 6.84 -13.27
N ARG A 196 -11.79 7.67 -13.00
CA ARG A 196 -12.88 8.03 -13.91
C ARG A 196 -13.01 9.55 -13.93
N MET A 197 -13.65 10.09 -14.97
CA MET A 197 -13.96 11.51 -15.05
C MET A 197 -15.41 11.76 -14.63
N LYS A 198 -15.64 12.75 -13.76
CA LYS A 198 -16.96 13.22 -13.41
C LYS A 198 -17.45 14.21 -14.47
N ILE A 199 -18.54 13.87 -15.15
CA ILE A 199 -19.18 14.73 -16.15
C ILE A 199 -19.78 15.97 -15.45
N GLY A 200 -19.65 17.14 -16.07
CA GLY A 200 -20.27 18.39 -15.60
C GLY A 200 -19.46 19.21 -14.58
N VAL A 201 -18.19 18.86 -14.34
CA VAL A 201 -17.29 19.68 -13.50
C VAL A 201 -16.68 20.79 -14.36
N MET A 202 -17.10 22.05 -14.13
CA MET A 202 -16.58 23.22 -14.86
C MET A 202 -15.33 23.84 -14.22
N PHE A 203 -15.09 23.60 -12.92
CA PHE A 203 -13.94 24.11 -12.17
C PHE A 203 -13.38 23.04 -11.23
N GLY A 204 -12.05 22.93 -11.14
CA GLY A 204 -11.34 21.97 -10.30
C GLY A 204 -10.93 20.68 -11.02
N ASN A 205 -10.47 19.67 -10.27
CA ASN A 205 -10.07 18.37 -10.83
C ASN A 205 -11.33 17.51 -11.09
N PRO A 206 -11.60 17.09 -12.35
CA PRO A 206 -12.74 16.23 -12.67
C PRO A 206 -12.52 14.75 -12.33
N GLU A 207 -11.30 14.35 -11.95
CA GLU A 207 -10.99 12.96 -11.62
C GLU A 207 -11.72 12.49 -10.34
N THR A 208 -12.28 11.29 -10.42
CA THR A 208 -12.85 10.55 -9.29
C THR A 208 -12.44 9.09 -9.36
N THR A 209 -12.71 8.35 -8.29
CA THR A 209 -12.53 6.90 -8.23
C THR A 209 -13.88 6.18 -8.19
N THR A 210 -13.90 4.92 -8.63
CA THR A 210 -15.07 4.02 -8.62
C THR A 210 -15.45 3.57 -7.20
N GLY A 211 -16.67 3.04 -7.02
CA GLY A 211 -17.15 2.55 -5.72
C GLY A 211 -17.71 3.62 -4.76
N GLY A 212 -18.00 4.82 -5.25
CA GLY A 212 -18.54 5.93 -4.45
C GLY A 212 -17.52 6.57 -3.50
N ASN A 213 -17.99 7.18 -2.41
CA ASN A 213 -17.13 7.94 -1.50
C ASN A 213 -16.67 7.17 -0.26
N ALA A 214 -17.28 6.02 0.05
CA ALA A 214 -17.01 5.28 1.29
C ALA A 214 -15.52 4.94 1.44
N LEU A 215 -14.91 4.36 0.40
CA LEU A 215 -13.49 3.99 0.44
C LEU A 215 -12.58 5.19 0.74
N LYS A 216 -12.90 6.37 0.20
CA LYS A 216 -12.15 7.61 0.48
C LYS A 216 -12.15 7.96 1.96
N PHE A 217 -13.24 7.71 2.69
CA PHE A 217 -13.35 8.00 4.12
C PHE A 217 -12.71 6.93 5.01
N TYR A 218 -12.96 5.66 4.68
CA TYR A 218 -12.47 4.51 5.44
C TYR A 218 -10.96 4.29 5.28
N SER A 219 -10.39 4.59 4.11
CA SER A 219 -8.95 4.46 3.88
C SER A 219 -8.14 5.32 4.86
N SER A 220 -7.14 4.72 5.49
CA SER A 220 -6.15 5.42 6.33
C SER A 220 -5.06 6.06 5.49
N MET A 221 -4.68 5.41 4.38
CA MET A 221 -3.82 6.00 3.36
C MET A 221 -4.47 5.90 1.99
N ARG A 222 -4.26 6.93 1.17
CA ARG A 222 -4.65 6.93 -0.25
C ARG A 222 -3.45 7.35 -1.08
N LEU A 223 -3.13 6.58 -2.11
CA LEU A 223 -1.99 6.77 -2.98
C LEU A 223 -2.46 7.03 -4.41
N ASP A 224 -2.04 8.16 -4.99
CA ASP A 224 -2.21 8.48 -6.40
C ASP A 224 -0.91 8.11 -7.12
N ILE A 225 -0.94 7.03 -7.90
CA ILE A 225 0.21 6.48 -8.61
C ILE A 225 0.11 6.77 -10.11
N ARG A 226 1.13 7.42 -10.67
CA ARG A 226 1.18 7.83 -12.09
C ARG A 226 2.54 7.54 -12.70
N ARG A 227 2.55 7.00 -13.92
CA ARG A 227 3.75 6.98 -14.75
C ARG A 227 4.03 8.40 -15.25
N ILE A 228 5.24 8.89 -15.01
CA ILE A 228 5.69 10.24 -15.38
C ILE A 228 6.67 10.21 -16.56
N GLU A 229 7.38 9.11 -16.77
CA GLU A 229 8.35 8.95 -17.85
C GLU A 229 8.45 7.47 -18.27
N ASN A 230 8.82 7.22 -19.52
CA ASN A 230 9.15 5.88 -20.02
C ASN A 230 10.65 5.64 -19.90
N LEU A 231 11.05 4.50 -19.34
CA LEU A 231 12.44 4.08 -19.30
C LEU A 231 12.75 3.32 -20.59
N LYS A 232 13.80 3.75 -21.29
CA LYS A 232 14.19 3.18 -22.58
C LYS A 232 15.61 2.65 -22.53
N GLU A 233 15.79 1.51 -23.18
CA GLU A 233 17.10 0.98 -23.52
C GLU A 233 17.12 0.78 -25.03
N ASN A 234 18.05 1.45 -25.70
CA ASN A 234 18.03 1.61 -27.15
C ASN A 234 16.70 2.22 -27.65
N GLN A 235 15.89 1.46 -28.40
CA GLN A 235 14.58 1.88 -28.89
C GLN A 235 13.42 1.28 -28.10
N ASP A 236 13.68 0.30 -27.23
CA ASP A 236 12.66 -0.46 -26.52
C ASP A 236 12.32 0.20 -25.17
N THR A 237 11.03 0.21 -24.84
CA THR A 237 10.56 0.66 -23.52
C THR A 237 10.66 -0.51 -22.56
N ILE A 238 11.53 -0.39 -21.56
CA ILE A 238 11.84 -1.46 -20.60
C ILE A 238 11.15 -1.26 -19.23
N GLY A 239 10.53 -0.10 -19.04
CA GLY A 239 9.85 0.25 -17.80
C GLY A 239 9.30 1.68 -17.81
N GLY A 240 8.99 2.18 -16.63
CA GLY A 240 8.57 3.57 -16.45
C GLY A 240 9.01 4.14 -15.11
N ARG A 241 9.35 5.43 -15.12
CA ARG A 241 9.49 6.20 -13.88
C ARG A 241 8.10 6.55 -13.39
N VAL A 242 7.83 6.25 -12.13
CA VAL A 242 6.52 6.37 -11.51
C VAL A 242 6.62 7.35 -10.34
N ARG A 243 5.59 8.19 -10.21
CA ARG A 243 5.38 9.06 -9.06
C ARG A 243 4.18 8.57 -8.27
N VAL A 244 4.36 8.40 -6.96
CA VAL A 244 3.29 8.08 -6.02
C VAL A 244 3.11 9.24 -5.06
N LYS A 245 1.91 9.84 -5.03
CA LYS A 245 1.55 10.89 -4.08
C LYS A 245 0.68 10.33 -2.97
N VAL A 246 1.06 10.56 -1.72
CA VAL A 246 0.27 10.18 -0.54
C VAL A 246 -0.83 11.24 -0.33
N VAL A 247 -1.94 11.14 -1.07
CA VAL A 247 -3.01 12.16 -1.06
C VAL A 247 -3.85 12.15 0.23
N LYS A 248 -3.78 11.06 1.01
CA LYS A 248 -4.36 10.97 2.35
C LYS A 248 -3.44 10.14 3.23
N ASN A 249 -3.25 10.58 4.46
CA ASN A 249 -2.52 9.84 5.49
C ASN A 249 -3.12 10.20 6.86
N LYS A 250 -3.62 9.19 7.60
CA LYS A 250 -4.20 9.35 8.95
C LYS A 250 -3.20 9.12 10.07
N VAL A 251 -1.98 8.69 9.76
CA VAL A 251 -0.99 8.21 10.74
C VAL A 251 0.35 8.94 10.67
N ALA A 252 0.54 9.76 9.63
CA ALA A 252 1.63 10.72 9.48
C ALA A 252 1.19 11.87 8.56
N PRO A 253 1.98 12.96 8.41
CA PRO A 253 1.65 14.05 7.51
C PRO A 253 1.41 13.59 6.06
N PRO A 254 0.31 14.01 5.41
CA PRO A 254 0.01 13.66 4.02
C PRO A 254 0.80 14.53 3.02
N PHE A 255 0.54 14.30 1.73
CA PHE A 255 1.00 15.07 0.56
C PHE A 255 2.48 14.98 0.19
N LYS A 256 3.23 14.13 0.90
CA LYS A 256 4.53 13.67 0.42
C LYS A 256 4.38 12.86 -0.87
N GLN A 257 5.46 12.82 -1.64
CA GLN A 257 5.54 12.08 -2.89
C GLN A 257 6.82 11.26 -2.92
N ALA A 258 6.77 10.15 -3.63
CA ALA A 258 7.90 9.28 -3.92
C ALA A 258 8.01 9.10 -5.44
N GLU A 259 9.24 9.02 -5.93
CA GLU A 259 9.52 8.70 -7.32
C GLU A 259 10.51 7.55 -7.38
N PHE A 260 10.19 6.56 -8.21
CA PHE A 260 11.01 5.37 -8.39
C PHE A 260 10.73 4.74 -9.74
N ASP A 261 11.64 3.87 -10.15
CA ASP A 261 11.56 3.17 -11.43
C ASP A 261 10.85 1.82 -11.25
N ILE A 262 9.96 1.51 -12.19
CA ILE A 262 9.35 0.19 -12.32
C ILE A 262 9.79 -0.41 -13.66
N TYR A 263 10.54 -1.52 -13.61
CA TYR A 263 10.94 -2.30 -14.77
C TYR A 263 9.95 -3.43 -15.03
N PHE A 264 9.65 -3.72 -16.31
CA PHE A 264 8.67 -4.75 -16.66
C PHE A 264 9.10 -6.17 -16.28
N ASN A 265 10.40 -6.42 -16.13
CA ASN A 265 10.93 -7.74 -15.76
C ASN A 265 11.43 -7.85 -14.32
N GLU A 266 11.53 -6.74 -13.58
CA GLU A 266 12.13 -6.74 -12.23
C GLU A 266 11.20 -6.11 -11.17
N GLY A 267 10.25 -5.26 -11.58
CA GLY A 267 9.44 -4.49 -10.65
C GLY A 267 10.12 -3.20 -10.19
N ILE A 268 9.88 -2.83 -8.94
CA ILE A 268 10.44 -1.61 -8.34
C ILE A 268 11.96 -1.77 -8.18
N SER A 269 12.73 -0.84 -8.74
CA SER A 269 14.20 -0.89 -8.66
C SER A 269 14.71 -0.33 -7.34
N ARG A 270 15.00 -1.23 -6.40
CA ARG A 270 15.56 -0.87 -5.08
C ARG A 270 16.93 -0.21 -5.20
N GLU A 271 17.79 -0.70 -6.09
CA GLU A 271 19.12 -0.10 -6.31
C GLU A 271 19.00 1.32 -6.87
N GLY A 272 18.05 1.56 -7.78
CA GLY A 272 17.77 2.90 -8.31
C GLY A 272 17.38 3.87 -7.20
N GLU A 273 16.52 3.43 -6.28
CA GLU A 273 16.12 4.23 -5.11
C GLU A 273 17.30 4.52 -4.17
N ILE A 274 18.16 3.53 -3.91
CA ILE A 274 19.34 3.68 -3.06
C ILE A 274 20.32 4.70 -3.67
N VAL A 275 20.52 4.66 -4.99
CA VAL A 275 21.35 5.66 -5.67
C VAL A 275 20.75 7.06 -5.52
N ASP A 276 19.47 7.21 -5.85
CA ASP A 276 18.81 8.52 -5.86
C ASP A 276 18.76 9.14 -4.44
N LEU A 277 18.37 8.36 -3.43
CA LEU A 277 18.34 8.79 -2.03
C LEU A 277 19.74 9.00 -1.43
N GLY A 278 20.70 8.14 -1.81
CA GLY A 278 22.09 8.26 -1.36
C GLY A 278 22.73 9.57 -1.85
N VAL A 279 22.44 9.98 -3.09
CA VAL A 279 22.87 11.27 -3.63
C VAL A 279 22.15 12.42 -2.94
N GLU A 280 20.82 12.32 -2.75
CA GLU A 280 20.03 13.35 -2.06
C GLU A 280 20.57 13.65 -0.66
N LYS A 281 21.00 12.62 0.07
CA LYS A 281 21.55 12.74 1.42
C LYS A 281 23.06 12.96 1.49
N GLY A 282 23.74 13.06 0.36
CA GLY A 282 25.20 13.21 0.31
C GLY A 282 25.97 11.99 0.84
N ILE A 283 25.32 10.83 0.94
CA ILE A 283 25.95 9.55 1.29
C ILE A 283 26.73 9.03 0.08
N ILE A 284 26.18 9.18 -1.12
CA ILE A 284 26.85 8.94 -2.39
C ILE A 284 27.21 10.31 -2.98
N GLU A 285 28.49 10.52 -3.26
CA GLU A 285 28.98 11.75 -3.87
C GLU A 285 28.81 11.68 -5.39
N LYS A 286 28.28 12.77 -5.98
CA LYS A 286 28.14 12.90 -7.44
C LYS A 286 28.95 14.07 -7.96
N SER A 287 29.90 13.81 -8.85
CA SER A 287 30.73 14.80 -9.53
C SER A 287 30.57 14.68 -11.05
N GLY A 288 29.72 15.53 -11.62
CA GLY A 288 29.30 15.42 -13.02
C GLY A 288 28.57 14.11 -13.28
N ALA A 289 29.13 13.26 -14.14
CA ALA A 289 28.61 11.92 -14.43
C ALA A 289 29.15 10.82 -13.50
N TRP A 290 30.17 11.11 -12.68
CA TRP A 290 30.81 10.14 -11.80
C TRP A 290 30.17 10.08 -10.42
N TYR A 291 30.04 8.88 -9.89
CA TYR A 291 29.53 8.60 -8.56
C TYR A 291 30.63 7.95 -7.71
N SER A 292 30.72 8.36 -6.44
CA SER A 292 31.70 7.86 -5.48
C SER A 292 31.04 7.53 -4.15
N TYR A 293 31.58 6.55 -3.45
CA TYR A 293 31.18 6.16 -2.09
C TYR A 293 32.42 5.83 -1.27
N GLY A 294 32.52 6.39 -0.06
CA GLY A 294 33.68 6.16 0.82
C GLY A 294 35.02 6.58 0.19
N GLY A 295 35.03 7.60 -0.67
CA GLY A 295 36.21 8.06 -1.41
C GLY A 295 36.59 7.24 -2.64
N SER A 296 35.90 6.11 -2.91
CA SER A 296 36.14 5.27 -4.09
C SER A 296 35.11 5.54 -5.18
N ARG A 297 35.53 5.56 -6.45
CA ARG A 297 34.61 5.67 -7.59
C ARG A 297 33.85 4.36 -7.76
N ILE A 298 32.53 4.43 -7.77
CA ILE A 298 31.64 3.26 -7.88
C ILE A 298 31.02 3.13 -9.28
N GLY A 299 31.00 4.19 -10.09
CA GLY A 299 30.55 4.11 -11.47
C GLY A 299 30.39 5.47 -12.16
N GLN A 300 30.23 5.43 -13.48
CA GLN A 300 29.89 6.59 -14.31
C GLN A 300 28.46 6.42 -14.85
N GLY A 301 27.58 7.34 -14.51
CA GLY A 301 26.15 7.27 -14.87
C GLY A 301 25.35 6.37 -13.93
N ARG A 302 24.07 6.69 -13.76
CA ARG A 302 23.18 6.06 -12.77
C ARG A 302 23.03 4.54 -12.98
N GLU A 303 22.91 4.08 -14.21
CA GLU A 303 22.70 2.65 -14.50
C GLU A 303 23.91 1.79 -14.13
N ASN A 304 25.13 2.25 -14.43
CA ASN A 304 26.35 1.53 -14.04
C ASN A 304 26.50 1.45 -12.51
N VAL A 305 26.05 2.47 -11.79
CA VAL A 305 26.06 2.46 -10.31
C VAL A 305 25.04 1.48 -9.77
N LYS A 306 23.85 1.39 -10.37
CA LYS A 306 22.85 0.38 -9.99
C LYS A 306 23.40 -1.04 -10.18
N GLU A 307 24.07 -1.29 -11.30
CA GLU A 307 24.73 -2.58 -11.55
C GLU A 307 25.84 -2.86 -10.53
N TYR A 308 26.65 -1.84 -10.20
CA TYR A 308 27.64 -1.96 -9.12
C TYR A 308 26.99 -2.35 -7.79
N LEU A 309 25.91 -1.69 -7.38
CA LEU A 309 25.20 -2.01 -6.14
C LEU A 309 24.62 -3.44 -6.16
N ARG A 310 24.06 -3.86 -7.30
CA ARG A 310 23.54 -5.22 -7.48
C ARG A 310 24.63 -6.28 -7.30
N ASN A 311 25.83 -6.00 -7.81
CA ASN A 311 26.98 -6.89 -7.70
C ASN A 311 27.70 -6.82 -6.34
N ASN A 312 27.37 -5.84 -5.48
CA ASN A 312 27.98 -5.64 -4.17
C ASN A 312 26.94 -5.51 -3.04
N PRO A 313 26.24 -6.60 -2.66
CA PRO A 313 25.12 -6.56 -1.71
C PRO A 313 25.48 -6.00 -0.33
N GLU A 314 26.71 -6.22 0.14
CA GLU A 314 27.16 -5.73 1.45
C GLU A 314 27.29 -4.20 1.46
N ILE A 315 27.84 -3.61 0.40
CA ILE A 315 27.90 -2.15 0.23
C ILE A 315 26.49 -1.57 0.10
N THR A 316 25.62 -2.24 -0.67
CA THR A 316 24.22 -1.83 -0.84
C THR A 316 23.47 -1.79 0.49
N LYS A 317 23.64 -2.80 1.35
CA LYS A 317 23.06 -2.82 2.70
C LYS A 317 23.63 -1.71 3.57
N GLU A 318 24.94 -1.45 3.50
CA GLU A 318 25.58 -0.37 4.27
C GLU A 318 25.01 1.00 3.88
N ILE A 319 24.92 1.29 2.58
CA ILE A 319 24.35 2.54 2.08
C ILE A 319 22.88 2.66 2.46
N GLU A 320 22.10 1.58 2.28
CA GLU A 320 20.69 1.56 2.67
C GLU A 320 20.52 1.82 4.18
N GLY A 321 21.37 1.24 5.02
CA GLY A 321 21.39 1.49 6.46
C GLY A 321 21.60 2.97 6.80
N LYS A 322 22.58 3.62 6.15
CA LYS A 322 22.83 5.06 6.31
C LYS A 322 21.65 5.91 5.83
N ILE A 323 20.97 5.50 4.76
CA ILE A 323 19.77 6.18 4.26
C ILE A 323 18.63 6.07 5.29
N ILE A 324 18.37 4.86 5.79
CA ILE A 324 17.33 4.61 6.81
C ILE A 324 17.56 5.49 8.05
N GLU A 325 18.80 5.56 8.52
CA GLU A 325 19.19 6.41 9.65
C GLU A 325 18.99 7.90 9.33
N ALA A 326 19.46 8.38 8.17
CA ALA A 326 19.34 9.78 7.76
C ALA A 326 17.89 10.27 7.59
N PHE A 327 16.95 9.35 7.33
CA PHE A 327 15.52 9.64 7.24
C PHE A 327 14.74 9.28 8.51
N HIS A 328 15.41 8.79 9.56
CA HIS A 328 14.78 8.32 10.80
C HIS A 328 13.65 7.32 10.56
N LEU A 329 13.83 6.45 9.55
CA LEU A 329 12.82 5.49 9.16
C LEU A 329 12.76 4.36 10.19
N ARG A 330 11.59 4.14 10.78
CA ARG A 330 11.36 2.99 11.68
C ARG A 330 11.08 1.76 10.82
N ARG A 331 11.92 0.74 10.93
CA ARG A 331 11.75 -0.57 10.30
C ARG A 331 11.86 -1.66 11.36
#